data_AF-A0A1W1CMS2-F1
#
_entry.id   AF-A0A1W1CMS2-F1
#
_cell.length_a   1.000
_cell.length_b   1.000
_cell.length_c   1.000
_cell.angle_alpha   90.00
_cell.angle_beta   90.00
_cell.angle_gamma   90.00
#
_symmetry.space_group_name_H-M   'P 1'
#
loop_
_entity.id
_entity.type
_entity.pdbx_description
1 polymer ?
#
loop_
_entity_poly.entity_id
_entity_poly.type
_entity_poly.pdbx_seq_one_letter_code
_entity_poly.pdbx_strand_id
1 'polypeptide(L)'
;MKKEAVILLNMGGPNNLEEVEVFLKNMFADKNILTMKSALLRKFVGSMIVFTRTESSQEIYRELGGKSPIVGHTKKLVAKLQERFGENVIVDFVMRYTPPFACEVVEKLNEADVDKIYLIPLYPQYSTTTTKSSLEDFEACYHDKGGNALLVEKKYFFENKKYNRAIIERIKESIGGDDYSDFDIIFSAHGLPKKIVDAGDVYEKHINRHVAILEEMMLREKMEFHAVHLAYQSKVGRMEWLTPSLEDKLADVKSQGVIIFPIAFTIDNSETDFELDVEYREIAQEMGFKEYRVAKCPNDSELFVDALQEIYEKMK
;
A
#
# COMPACT_ATOMS: atom_id res chain seq x y z
N MET A 1 -28.57 -17.83 -8.07
CA MET A 1 -28.05 -16.46 -8.32
C MET A 1 -26.75 -16.60 -9.08
N LYS A 2 -26.45 -15.64 -9.94
CA LYS A 2 -25.20 -15.58 -10.70
C LYS A 2 -24.03 -15.25 -9.77
N LYS A 3 -22.86 -15.90 -9.94
CA LYS A 3 -21.72 -15.83 -9.01
C LYS A 3 -20.94 -14.54 -9.27
N GLU A 4 -20.57 -13.82 -8.21
CA GLU A 4 -19.79 -12.59 -8.30
C GLU A 4 -18.38 -12.82 -7.73
N ALA A 5 -17.43 -11.97 -8.09
CA ALA A 5 -16.08 -12.00 -7.53
C ALA A 5 -15.62 -10.62 -7.04
N VAL A 6 -14.94 -10.57 -5.90
CA VAL A 6 -14.25 -9.39 -5.37
C VAL A 6 -12.76 -9.68 -5.39
N ILE A 7 -12.00 -8.93 -6.19
CA ILE A 7 -10.57 -9.13 -6.35
C ILE A 7 -9.81 -7.94 -5.80
N LEU A 8 -9.00 -8.21 -4.78
CA LEU A 8 -8.12 -7.22 -4.16
C LEU A 8 -6.83 -7.08 -4.99
N LEU A 9 -6.47 -5.86 -5.38
CA LEU A 9 -5.24 -5.62 -6.16
C LEU A 9 -4.17 -4.96 -5.30
N ASN A 10 -2.95 -5.49 -5.31
CA ASN A 10 -1.82 -4.84 -4.66
C ASN A 10 -0.52 -5.08 -5.45
N MET A 11 0.57 -4.41 -5.09
CA MET A 11 1.84 -4.52 -5.83
C MET A 11 2.47 -5.90 -5.64
N GLY A 12 2.18 -6.51 -4.49
CA GLY A 12 2.76 -7.76 -4.04
C GLY A 12 4.10 -7.58 -3.36
N GLY A 13 4.70 -8.72 -3.10
CA GLY A 13 6.00 -8.85 -2.49
C GLY A 13 6.47 -10.29 -2.60
N PRO A 14 7.77 -10.53 -2.64
CA PRO A 14 8.34 -11.85 -2.86
C PRO A 14 7.93 -12.84 -1.75
N ASN A 15 7.46 -14.03 -2.14
CA ASN A 15 7.06 -15.08 -1.20
C ASN A 15 8.25 -15.86 -0.62
N ASN A 16 9.43 -15.68 -1.21
CA ASN A 16 10.71 -16.30 -0.87
C ASN A 16 11.84 -15.43 -1.45
N LEU A 17 13.09 -15.74 -1.11
CA LEU A 17 14.25 -14.94 -1.55
C LEU A 17 14.53 -15.04 -3.06
N GLU A 18 14.12 -16.14 -3.69
CA GLU A 18 14.27 -16.36 -5.13
C GLU A 18 13.34 -15.45 -5.94
N GLU A 19 12.16 -15.13 -5.40
CA GLU A 19 11.19 -14.22 -6.01
C GLU A 19 11.58 -12.74 -5.93
N VAL A 20 12.61 -12.38 -5.15
CA VAL A 20 13.07 -10.97 -5.06
C VAL A 20 13.51 -10.46 -6.43
N GLU A 21 14.25 -11.26 -7.18
CA GLU A 21 14.68 -10.88 -8.52
C GLU A 21 13.48 -10.76 -9.48
N VAL A 22 12.49 -11.65 -9.35
CA VAL A 22 11.24 -11.60 -10.14
C VAL A 22 10.47 -10.31 -9.85
N PHE A 23 10.30 -9.97 -8.56
CA PHE A 23 9.66 -8.74 -8.12
C PHE A 23 10.33 -7.51 -8.75
N LEU A 24 11.65 -7.37 -8.62
CA LEU A 24 12.38 -6.23 -9.17
C LEU A 24 12.32 -6.18 -10.71
N LYS A 25 12.47 -7.33 -11.38
CA LYS A 25 12.38 -7.41 -12.85
C LYS A 25 11.02 -6.93 -13.35
N ASN A 26 9.94 -7.39 -12.73
CA ASN A 26 8.58 -7.01 -13.12
C ASN A 26 8.30 -5.54 -12.82
N MET A 27 8.68 -5.06 -11.63
CA MET A 27 8.50 -3.67 -11.22
C MET A 27 9.22 -2.68 -12.14
N PHE A 28 10.48 -2.94 -12.50
CA PHE A 28 11.23 -2.04 -13.38
C PHE A 28 10.97 -2.27 -14.87
N ALA A 29 10.26 -3.32 -15.26
CA ALA A 29 9.74 -3.48 -16.63
C ALA A 29 8.45 -2.67 -16.86
N ASP A 30 7.75 -2.29 -15.79
CA ASP A 30 6.48 -1.58 -15.83
C ASP A 30 6.63 -0.15 -16.38
N LYS A 31 5.84 0.16 -17.41
CA LYS A 31 5.78 1.49 -18.05
C LYS A 31 5.20 2.56 -17.11
N ASN A 32 4.44 2.16 -16.10
CA ASN A 32 3.85 3.07 -15.12
C ASN A 32 4.84 3.42 -14.01
N ILE A 33 5.80 2.54 -13.68
CA ILE A 33 6.91 2.82 -12.75
C ILE A 33 8.04 3.57 -13.46
N LEU A 34 8.56 3.00 -14.55
CA LEU A 34 9.57 3.65 -15.38
C LEU A 34 8.90 4.25 -16.62
N THR A 35 8.51 5.51 -16.54
CA THR A 35 7.73 6.23 -17.57
C THR A 35 8.51 6.59 -18.84
N MET A 36 9.53 5.82 -19.18
CA MET A 36 10.32 5.99 -20.40
C MET A 36 9.52 5.57 -21.63
N LYS A 37 9.52 6.40 -22.69
CA LYS A 37 8.78 6.12 -23.94
C LYS A 37 9.29 4.87 -24.68
N SER A 38 10.60 4.61 -24.64
CA SER A 38 11.21 3.46 -25.32
C SER A 38 11.20 2.23 -24.41
N ALA A 39 10.54 1.16 -24.87
CA ALA A 39 10.54 -0.12 -24.17
C ALA A 39 11.95 -0.74 -24.10
N LEU A 40 12.78 -0.56 -25.13
CA LEU A 40 14.17 -1.03 -25.13
C LEU A 40 15.01 -0.32 -24.08
N LEU A 41 14.87 1.01 -23.98
CA LEU A 41 15.57 1.79 -22.97
C LEU A 41 15.10 1.42 -21.56
N ARG A 42 13.80 1.26 -21.36
CA ARG A 42 13.24 0.80 -20.08
C ARG A 42 13.80 -0.57 -19.69
N LYS A 43 13.83 -1.53 -20.62
CA LYS A 43 14.41 -2.87 -20.37
C LYS A 43 15.88 -2.79 -19.98
N PHE A 44 16.67 -1.96 -20.67
CA PHE A 44 18.09 -1.76 -20.36
C PHE A 44 18.28 -1.17 -18.96
N VAL A 45 17.61 -0.04 -18.67
CA VAL A 45 17.69 0.63 -17.35
C VAL A 45 17.19 -0.29 -16.24
N GLY A 46 16.04 -0.93 -16.43
CA GLY A 46 15.47 -1.86 -15.45
C GLY A 46 16.42 -3.02 -15.15
N SER A 47 17.05 -3.61 -16.18
CA SER A 47 18.02 -4.70 -15.98
C SER A 47 19.24 -4.25 -15.17
N MET A 48 19.72 -3.02 -15.39
CA MET A 48 20.82 -2.44 -14.62
C MET A 48 20.43 -2.23 -13.15
N ILE A 49 19.21 -1.71 -12.89
CA ILE A 49 18.72 -1.50 -11.52
C ILE A 49 18.51 -2.83 -10.80
N VAL A 50 17.96 -3.85 -11.46
CA VAL A 50 17.82 -5.20 -10.89
C VAL A 50 19.19 -5.72 -10.48
N PHE A 51 20.18 -5.69 -11.39
CA PHE A 51 21.52 -6.19 -11.10
C PHE A 51 22.16 -5.51 -9.88
N THR A 52 21.93 -4.20 -9.68
CA THR A 52 22.50 -3.47 -8.54
C THR A 52 21.71 -3.60 -7.25
N ARG A 53 20.41 -3.92 -7.30
CA ARG A 53 19.53 -3.90 -6.13
C ARG A 53 19.13 -5.27 -5.60
N THR A 54 19.31 -6.36 -6.36
CA THR A 54 18.83 -7.68 -5.94
C THR A 54 19.44 -8.11 -4.61
N GLU A 55 20.75 -8.00 -4.43
CA GLU A 55 21.42 -8.47 -3.21
C GLU A 55 20.97 -7.69 -1.97
N SER A 56 20.96 -6.35 -2.05
CA SER A 56 20.50 -5.52 -0.93
C SER A 56 19.03 -5.75 -0.62
N SER A 57 18.18 -5.93 -1.64
CA SER A 57 16.76 -6.26 -1.43
C SER A 57 16.58 -7.64 -0.81
N GLN A 58 17.42 -8.61 -1.17
CA GLN A 58 17.39 -9.94 -0.54
C GLN A 58 17.81 -9.91 0.93
N GLU A 59 18.71 -9.00 1.34
CA GLU A 59 19.07 -8.80 2.74
C GLU A 59 17.86 -8.31 3.55
N ILE A 60 17.17 -7.29 3.05
CA ILE A 60 15.92 -6.77 3.67
C ILE A 60 14.93 -7.92 3.91
N TYR A 61 14.69 -8.74 2.90
CA TYR A 61 13.77 -9.87 3.06
C TYR A 61 14.32 -10.98 3.95
N ARG A 62 15.64 -11.17 4.06
CA ARG A 62 16.25 -12.11 5.02
C ARG A 62 15.98 -11.68 6.46
N GLU A 63 16.11 -10.39 6.75
CA GLU A 63 15.78 -9.82 8.07
C GLU A 63 14.29 -9.95 8.40
N LEU A 64 13.42 -9.87 7.38
CA LEU A 64 11.98 -10.13 7.50
C LEU A 64 11.60 -11.63 7.54
N GLY A 65 12.57 -12.54 7.71
CA GLY A 65 12.31 -13.98 7.80
C GLY A 65 12.19 -14.71 6.45
N GLY A 66 12.77 -14.13 5.40
CA GLY A 66 12.93 -14.72 4.07
C GLY A 66 11.85 -14.38 3.04
N LYS A 67 10.86 -13.54 3.37
CA LYS A 67 9.73 -13.20 2.49
C LYS A 67 9.03 -11.90 2.89
N SER A 68 8.22 -11.35 2.00
CA SER A 68 7.36 -10.20 2.30
C SER A 68 6.16 -10.59 3.17
N PRO A 69 5.83 -9.80 4.21
CA PRO A 69 4.66 -10.08 5.05
C PRO A 69 3.33 -9.80 4.33
N ILE A 70 3.35 -9.01 3.25
CA ILE A 70 2.15 -8.52 2.54
C ILE A 70 1.23 -9.64 2.07
N VAL A 71 1.77 -10.75 1.55
CA VAL A 71 0.98 -11.88 1.05
C VAL A 71 0.30 -12.61 2.20
N GLY A 72 1.00 -12.76 3.34
CA GLY A 72 0.46 -13.39 4.54
C GLY A 72 -0.72 -12.61 5.11
N HIS A 73 -0.58 -11.28 5.25
CA HIS A 73 -1.67 -10.42 5.71
C HIS A 73 -2.82 -10.36 4.71
N THR A 74 -2.55 -10.27 3.40
CA THR A 74 -3.59 -10.26 2.37
C THR A 74 -4.41 -11.56 2.38
N LYS A 75 -3.77 -12.72 2.58
CA LYS A 75 -4.48 -14.01 2.73
C LYS A 75 -5.43 -14.02 3.94
N LYS A 76 -5.02 -13.45 5.07
CA LYS A 76 -5.90 -13.32 6.26
C LYS A 76 -7.10 -12.41 5.97
N LEU A 77 -6.85 -11.27 5.31
CA LEU A 77 -7.91 -10.34 4.92
C LEU A 77 -8.92 -11.00 3.96
N VAL A 78 -8.43 -11.70 2.94
CA VAL A 78 -9.26 -12.44 1.98
C VAL A 78 -10.09 -13.52 2.68
N ALA A 79 -9.50 -14.29 3.62
CA ALA A 79 -10.24 -15.28 4.38
C ALA A 79 -11.40 -14.67 5.17
N LYS A 80 -11.17 -13.56 5.88
CA LYS A 80 -12.22 -12.85 6.62
C LYS A 80 -13.31 -12.28 5.71
N LEU A 81 -12.94 -11.71 4.57
CA LEU A 81 -13.92 -11.22 3.59
C LEU A 81 -14.75 -12.35 2.98
N GLN A 82 -14.11 -13.49 2.69
CA GLN A 82 -14.79 -14.67 2.18
C GLN A 82 -15.83 -15.20 3.18
N GLU A 83 -15.50 -15.22 4.47
CA GLU A 83 -16.45 -15.54 5.54
C GLU A 83 -17.61 -14.55 5.61
N ARG A 84 -17.35 -13.24 5.41
CA ARG A 84 -18.39 -12.19 5.44
C ARG A 84 -19.34 -12.25 4.25
N PHE A 85 -18.83 -12.49 3.05
CA PHE A 85 -19.67 -12.53 1.84
C PHE A 85 -20.34 -13.89 1.61
N GLY A 86 -19.84 -14.95 2.24
CA GLY A 86 -20.36 -16.31 2.07
C GLY A 86 -20.07 -16.89 0.68
N GLU A 87 -20.71 -18.01 0.37
CA GLU A 87 -20.35 -18.84 -0.80
C GLU A 87 -20.74 -18.25 -2.17
N ASN A 88 -21.60 -17.23 -2.19
CA ASN A 88 -22.10 -16.63 -3.44
C ASN A 88 -21.12 -15.64 -4.08
N VAL A 89 -20.10 -15.21 -3.33
CA VAL A 89 -19.09 -14.25 -3.78
C VAL A 89 -17.72 -14.88 -3.61
N ILE A 90 -16.93 -14.95 -4.69
CA ILE A 90 -15.53 -15.37 -4.63
C ILE A 90 -14.70 -14.18 -4.17
N VAL A 91 -13.89 -14.35 -3.14
CA VAL A 91 -12.88 -13.35 -2.77
C VAL A 91 -11.51 -13.91 -3.08
N ASP A 92 -10.73 -13.17 -3.87
CA ASP A 92 -9.34 -13.49 -4.13
C ASP A 92 -8.51 -12.20 -4.24
N PHE A 93 -7.22 -12.33 -4.47
CA PHE A 93 -6.32 -11.20 -4.64
C PHE A 93 -5.31 -11.47 -5.74
N VAL A 94 -4.79 -10.39 -6.32
CA VAL A 94 -3.69 -10.45 -7.29
C VAL A 94 -2.59 -9.50 -6.85
N MET A 95 -1.38 -9.90 -7.22
CA MET A 95 -0.17 -9.17 -6.96
C MET A 95 0.45 -8.76 -8.30
N ARG A 96 0.77 -7.47 -8.44
CA ARG A 96 1.24 -6.89 -9.71
C ARG A 96 2.58 -7.44 -10.18
N TYR A 97 3.50 -7.70 -9.24
CA TYR A 97 4.90 -8.01 -9.56
C TYR A 97 5.37 -9.38 -9.11
N THR A 98 4.57 -10.11 -8.33
CA THR A 98 4.84 -11.48 -7.83
C THR A 98 3.55 -12.30 -7.85
N PRO A 99 3.60 -13.65 -7.77
CA PRO A 99 2.39 -14.46 -7.68
C PRO A 99 1.57 -14.20 -6.40
N PRO A 100 0.24 -14.36 -6.43
CA PRO A 100 -0.58 -14.77 -7.58
C PRO A 100 -0.75 -13.65 -8.60
N PHE A 101 -0.51 -13.95 -9.88
CA PHE A 101 -0.62 -12.97 -10.96
C PHE A 101 -2.07 -12.83 -11.44
N ALA A 102 -2.40 -11.67 -12.02
CA ALA A 102 -3.73 -11.40 -12.53
C ALA A 102 -4.22 -12.46 -13.53
N CYS A 103 -3.36 -12.90 -14.45
CA CYS A 103 -3.70 -13.91 -15.45
C CYS A 103 -4.08 -15.26 -14.82
N GLU A 104 -3.43 -15.67 -13.72
CA GLU A 104 -3.73 -16.93 -13.02
C GLU A 104 -5.09 -16.84 -12.30
N VAL A 105 -5.40 -15.69 -11.73
CA VAL A 105 -6.68 -15.47 -11.05
C VAL A 105 -7.83 -15.35 -12.04
N VAL A 106 -7.62 -14.63 -13.16
CA VAL A 106 -8.62 -14.53 -14.24
C VAL A 106 -9.00 -15.91 -14.79
N GLU A 107 -8.02 -16.81 -15.01
CA GLU A 107 -8.31 -18.18 -15.46
C GLU A 107 -9.24 -18.91 -14.48
N LYS A 108 -8.95 -18.85 -13.18
CA LYS A 108 -9.82 -19.44 -12.14
C LYS A 108 -11.21 -18.83 -12.12
N LEU A 109 -11.33 -17.52 -12.33
CA LEU A 109 -12.61 -16.83 -12.37
C LEU A 109 -13.45 -17.23 -13.59
N ASN A 110 -12.81 -17.42 -14.74
CA ASN A 110 -13.46 -17.93 -15.95
C ASN A 110 -13.96 -19.38 -15.74
N GLU A 111 -13.15 -20.24 -15.12
CA GLU A 111 -13.57 -21.61 -14.75
C GLU A 111 -14.75 -21.63 -13.77
N ALA A 112 -14.84 -20.62 -12.91
CA ALA A 112 -15.91 -20.47 -11.94
C ALA A 112 -17.19 -19.82 -12.51
N ASP A 113 -17.22 -19.47 -13.80
CA ASP A 113 -18.35 -18.86 -14.53
C ASP A 113 -18.94 -17.65 -13.79
N VAL A 114 -18.06 -16.72 -13.38
CA VAL A 114 -18.47 -15.48 -12.68
C VAL A 114 -19.06 -14.48 -13.66
N ASP A 115 -20.13 -13.78 -13.24
CA ASP A 115 -20.83 -12.82 -14.09
C ASP A 115 -20.35 -11.38 -13.90
N LYS A 116 -19.81 -11.06 -12.71
CA LYS A 116 -19.26 -9.75 -12.38
C LYS A 116 -18.01 -9.90 -11.54
N ILE A 117 -17.01 -9.08 -11.85
CA ILE A 117 -15.75 -8.99 -11.11
C ILE A 117 -15.58 -7.55 -10.63
N TYR A 118 -15.50 -7.39 -9.31
CA TYR A 118 -15.30 -6.12 -8.63
C TYR A 118 -13.83 -5.98 -8.25
N LEU A 119 -13.12 -5.05 -8.89
CA LEU A 119 -11.70 -4.79 -8.65
C LEU A 119 -11.55 -3.70 -7.59
N ILE A 120 -10.93 -4.05 -6.46
CA ILE A 120 -10.64 -3.14 -5.36
C ILE A 120 -9.13 -3.10 -5.15
N PRO A 121 -8.43 -2.11 -5.73
CA PRO A 121 -7.04 -1.85 -5.38
C PRO A 121 -6.92 -1.56 -3.89
N LEU A 122 -5.94 -2.14 -3.20
CA LEU A 122 -5.66 -1.92 -1.78
C LEU A 122 -4.81 -0.67 -1.52
N TYR A 123 -4.76 0.24 -2.51
CA TYR A 123 -4.22 1.59 -2.40
C TYR A 123 -5.37 2.56 -2.12
N PRO A 124 -5.46 3.16 -0.93
CA PRO A 124 -6.56 4.06 -0.61
C PRO A 124 -6.57 5.31 -1.49
N GLN A 125 -5.38 5.81 -1.83
CA GLN A 125 -5.15 6.95 -2.70
C GLN A 125 -4.78 6.46 -4.10
N TYR A 126 -5.46 7.00 -5.11
CA TYR A 126 -5.09 6.74 -6.50
C TYR A 126 -3.70 7.30 -6.82
N SER A 127 -2.89 6.48 -7.50
CA SER A 127 -1.71 6.92 -8.26
C SER A 127 -1.64 6.17 -9.58
N THR A 128 -1.02 6.81 -10.58
CA THR A 128 -0.69 6.19 -11.87
C THR A 128 0.35 5.09 -11.75
N THR A 129 1.19 5.11 -10.72
CA THR A 129 2.24 4.09 -10.49
C THR A 129 1.71 2.82 -9.81
N THR A 130 0.57 2.91 -9.09
CA THR A 130 0.02 1.81 -8.30
C THR A 130 -1.34 1.34 -8.83
N THR A 131 -2.38 2.13 -8.57
CA THR A 131 -3.77 1.79 -8.90
C THR A 131 -3.97 1.60 -10.39
N LYS A 132 -3.49 2.56 -11.19
CA LYS A 132 -3.59 2.46 -12.66
C LYS A 132 -2.83 1.23 -13.17
N SER A 133 -1.60 1.00 -12.70
CA SER A 133 -0.81 -0.14 -13.15
C SER A 133 -1.49 -1.47 -12.84
N SER A 134 -2.06 -1.60 -11.64
CA SER A 134 -2.74 -2.84 -11.22
C SER A 134 -4.03 -3.09 -11.99
N LEU A 135 -4.81 -2.04 -12.28
CA LEU A 135 -6.03 -2.16 -13.08
C LEU A 135 -5.71 -2.47 -14.55
N GLU A 136 -4.75 -1.78 -15.17
CA GLU A 136 -4.33 -2.04 -16.55
C GLU A 136 -3.80 -3.48 -16.72
N ASP A 137 -3.08 -4.00 -15.72
CA ASP A 137 -2.59 -5.38 -15.74
C ASP A 137 -3.72 -6.41 -15.69
N PHE A 138 -4.66 -6.20 -14.76
CA PHE A 138 -5.81 -7.09 -14.64
C PHE A 138 -6.67 -7.07 -15.89
N GLU A 139 -6.96 -5.89 -16.44
CA GLU A 139 -7.74 -5.73 -17.67
C GLU A 139 -7.04 -6.40 -18.87
N ALA A 140 -5.72 -6.26 -19.00
CA ALA A 140 -4.96 -6.92 -20.06
C ALA A 140 -5.04 -8.46 -19.96
N CYS A 141 -4.84 -9.02 -18.76
CA CYS A 141 -4.99 -10.46 -18.50
C CYS A 141 -6.44 -10.93 -18.73
N TYR A 142 -7.42 -10.15 -18.29
CA TYR A 142 -8.84 -10.41 -18.48
C TYR A 142 -9.17 -10.58 -19.97
N HIS A 143 -8.69 -9.69 -20.83
CA HIS A 143 -8.90 -9.80 -22.27
C HIS A 143 -8.09 -10.92 -22.93
N ASP A 144 -6.83 -11.12 -22.54
CA ASP A 144 -5.98 -12.20 -23.07
C ASP A 144 -6.58 -13.60 -22.82
N LYS A 145 -7.22 -13.78 -21.66
CA LYS A 145 -7.85 -15.05 -21.26
C LYS A 145 -9.31 -15.18 -21.71
N GLY A 146 -9.81 -14.25 -22.52
CA GLY A 146 -11.18 -14.31 -23.06
C GLY A 146 -12.27 -14.10 -22.01
N GLY A 147 -12.00 -13.31 -20.97
CA GLY A 147 -12.97 -12.99 -19.93
C GLY A 147 -14.26 -12.37 -20.50
N ASN A 148 -15.39 -12.75 -19.94
CA ASN A 148 -16.74 -12.33 -20.35
C ASN A 148 -17.54 -11.63 -19.22
N ALA A 149 -17.07 -11.69 -17.98
CA ALA A 149 -17.69 -11.07 -16.80
C ALA A 149 -17.69 -9.53 -16.85
N LEU A 150 -18.72 -8.88 -16.30
CA LEU A 150 -18.70 -7.42 -16.19
C LEU A 150 -17.61 -6.98 -15.19
N LEU A 151 -16.65 -6.18 -15.65
CA LEU A 151 -15.65 -5.54 -14.79
C LEU A 151 -16.20 -4.26 -14.15
N VAL A 152 -16.09 -4.15 -12.83
CA VAL A 152 -16.44 -2.96 -12.05
C VAL A 152 -15.26 -2.56 -11.19
N GLU A 153 -14.78 -1.32 -11.33
CA GLU A 153 -13.51 -0.92 -10.73
C GLU A 153 -13.67 0.21 -9.71
N LYS A 154 -12.98 0.06 -8.57
CA LYS A 154 -12.74 1.17 -7.65
C LYS A 154 -11.41 1.84 -7.98
N LYS A 155 -11.38 3.19 -8.01
CA LYS A 155 -10.15 3.96 -8.27
C LYS A 155 -9.45 4.45 -7.00
N TYR A 156 -10.18 4.68 -5.91
CA TYR A 156 -9.64 5.13 -4.62
C TYR A 156 -10.73 5.03 -3.55
N PHE A 157 -10.36 5.01 -2.27
CA PHE A 157 -11.32 4.95 -1.16
C PHE A 157 -10.83 5.62 0.14
N PHE A 158 -9.79 6.45 0.10
CA PHE A 158 -9.24 7.14 1.29
C PHE A 158 -10.25 8.01 2.07
N GLU A 159 -11.39 8.37 1.48
CA GLU A 159 -12.47 9.09 2.17
C GLU A 159 -13.48 8.17 2.88
N ASN A 160 -13.31 6.84 2.79
CA ASN A 160 -14.21 5.90 3.42
C ASN A 160 -14.14 6.01 4.95
N LYS A 161 -15.28 6.31 5.58
CA LYS A 161 -15.35 6.55 7.03
C LYS A 161 -14.95 5.33 7.87
N LYS A 162 -15.33 4.11 7.46
CA LYS A 162 -14.98 2.89 8.20
C LYS A 162 -13.49 2.58 8.08
N TYR A 163 -12.92 2.79 6.89
CA TYR A 163 -11.47 2.71 6.68
C TYR A 163 -10.72 3.68 7.60
N ASN A 164 -11.15 4.94 7.66
CA ASN A 164 -10.48 5.94 8.49
C ASN A 164 -10.67 5.65 9.99
N ARG A 165 -11.78 5.02 10.39
CA ARG A 165 -11.94 4.49 11.77
C ARG A 165 -10.95 3.37 12.06
N ALA A 166 -10.67 2.47 11.11
CA ALA A 166 -9.64 1.44 11.27
C ALA A 166 -8.25 2.07 11.50
N ILE A 167 -7.92 3.13 10.74
CA ILE A 167 -6.69 3.91 10.95
C ILE A 167 -6.62 4.50 12.36
N ILE A 168 -7.68 5.20 12.79
CA ILE A 168 -7.72 5.80 14.13
C ILE A 168 -7.49 4.74 15.22
N GLU A 169 -8.08 3.56 15.09
CA GLU A 169 -7.85 2.45 16.04
C GLU A 169 -6.39 1.99 16.04
N ARG A 170 -5.73 1.88 14.87
CA ARG A 170 -4.29 1.54 14.82
C ARG A 170 -3.42 2.59 15.50
N ILE A 171 -3.74 3.88 15.31
CA ILE A 171 -3.03 4.97 15.98
C ILE A 171 -3.26 4.91 17.49
N LYS A 172 -4.49 4.64 17.95
CA LYS A 172 -4.80 4.44 19.38
C LYS A 172 -4.06 3.26 20.00
N GLU A 173 -3.92 2.15 19.27
CA GLU A 173 -3.13 1.02 19.74
C GLU A 173 -1.64 1.39 19.87
N SER A 174 -1.11 2.19 18.95
CA SER A 174 0.29 2.63 18.96
C SER A 174 0.64 3.59 20.12
N ILE A 175 -0.33 4.35 20.63
CA ILE A 175 -0.10 5.22 21.81
C ILE A 175 0.02 4.40 23.10
N GLY A 176 -0.56 3.20 23.15
CA GLY A 176 -0.39 2.28 24.29
C GLY A 176 -0.94 2.78 25.64
N GLY A 177 -1.73 3.88 25.64
CA GLY A 177 -2.26 4.51 26.85
C GLY A 177 -1.45 5.69 27.37
N ASP A 178 -0.33 6.04 26.73
CA ASP A 178 0.42 7.26 27.04
C ASP A 178 -0.36 8.53 26.63
N ASP A 179 0.10 9.69 27.10
CA ASP A 179 -0.50 10.97 26.75
C ASP A 179 -0.15 11.34 25.30
N TYR A 180 -1.15 11.66 24.48
CA TYR A 180 -0.93 12.08 23.10
C TYR A 180 -0.03 13.31 23.01
N SER A 181 -0.09 14.21 23.99
CA SER A 181 0.67 15.45 24.00
C SER A 181 2.19 15.25 24.20
N ASP A 182 2.62 14.04 24.58
CA ASP A 182 4.04 13.67 24.64
C ASP A 182 4.61 13.28 23.26
N PHE A 183 3.75 13.15 22.24
CA PHE A 183 4.10 12.65 20.91
C PHE A 183 3.74 13.63 19.79
N ASP A 184 4.60 13.70 18.78
CA ASP A 184 4.20 14.11 17.43
C ASP A 184 3.73 12.88 16.66
N ILE A 185 2.79 13.07 15.73
CA ILE A 185 2.43 12.04 14.75
C ILE A 185 2.86 12.48 13.35
N ILE A 186 3.54 11.59 12.63
CA ILE A 186 3.91 11.79 11.23
C ILE A 186 3.14 10.76 10.38
N PHE A 187 2.27 11.26 9.51
CA PHE A 187 1.73 10.47 8.43
C PHE A 187 2.82 10.29 7.36
N SER A 188 3.40 9.09 7.27
CA SER A 188 4.42 8.76 6.28
C SER A 188 3.77 8.15 5.04
N ALA A 189 3.94 8.80 3.90
CA ALA A 189 3.49 8.32 2.60
C ALA A 189 4.70 7.89 1.75
N HIS A 190 4.56 6.89 0.88
CA HIS A 190 5.63 6.61 -0.08
C HIS A 190 5.84 7.82 -0.99
N GLY A 191 7.09 8.21 -1.22
CA GLY A 191 7.44 9.33 -2.07
C GLY A 191 7.07 9.09 -3.54
N LEU A 192 6.87 10.18 -4.29
CA LEU A 192 6.65 10.12 -5.73
C LEU A 192 7.58 11.11 -6.43
N PRO A 193 8.21 10.76 -7.57
CA PRO A 193 8.97 11.71 -8.36
C PRO A 193 8.10 12.91 -8.76
N LYS A 194 8.60 14.13 -8.58
CA LYS A 194 7.85 15.37 -8.86
C LYS A 194 7.34 15.44 -10.29
N LYS A 195 8.12 14.92 -11.24
CA LYS A 195 7.72 14.80 -12.65
C LYS A 195 6.42 14.01 -12.87
N ILE A 196 6.13 13.00 -12.05
CA ILE A 196 4.88 12.22 -12.15
C ILE A 196 3.72 13.05 -11.62
N VAL A 197 3.92 13.78 -10.52
CA VAL A 197 2.94 14.73 -9.97
C VAL A 197 2.63 15.84 -10.97
N ASP A 198 3.67 16.47 -11.54
CA ASP A 198 3.56 17.52 -12.54
C ASP A 198 2.89 17.04 -13.84
N ALA A 199 2.98 15.74 -14.14
CA ALA A 199 2.26 15.10 -15.25
C ALA A 199 0.76 14.84 -14.97
N GLY A 200 0.27 15.22 -13.79
CA GLY A 200 -1.15 15.19 -13.44
C GLY A 200 -1.56 14.07 -12.48
N ASP A 201 -0.61 13.38 -11.85
CA ASP A 201 -0.93 12.38 -10.82
C ASP A 201 -1.60 13.05 -9.60
N VAL A 202 -2.70 12.46 -9.13
CA VAL A 202 -3.52 13.02 -8.04
C VAL A 202 -3.11 12.52 -6.66
N TYR A 203 -2.11 11.65 -6.57
CA TYR A 203 -1.68 11.02 -5.31
C TYR A 203 -1.38 12.03 -4.20
N GLU A 204 -0.56 13.05 -4.48
CA GLU A 204 -0.23 14.09 -3.49
C GLU A 204 -1.49 14.79 -2.96
N LYS A 205 -2.44 15.12 -3.86
CA LYS A 205 -3.70 15.77 -3.46
C LYS A 205 -4.56 14.86 -2.59
N HIS A 206 -4.62 13.57 -2.92
CA HIS A 206 -5.33 12.58 -2.11
C HIS A 206 -4.69 12.38 -0.74
N ILE A 207 -3.35 12.33 -0.66
CA ILE A 207 -2.63 12.22 0.62
C ILE A 207 -2.91 13.43 1.50
N ASN A 208 -2.75 14.65 0.98
CA ASN A 208 -3.05 15.88 1.74
C ASN A 208 -4.50 15.90 2.23
N ARG A 209 -5.46 15.52 1.39
CA ARG A 209 -6.87 15.46 1.80
C ARG A 209 -7.12 14.37 2.85
N HIS A 210 -6.46 13.23 2.73
CA HIS A 210 -6.60 12.12 3.67
C HIS A 210 -6.05 12.50 5.05
N VAL A 211 -4.88 13.15 5.11
CA VAL A 211 -4.32 13.70 6.36
C VAL A 211 -5.32 14.66 7.01
N ALA A 212 -5.89 15.61 6.27
CA ALA A 212 -6.88 16.53 6.82
C ALA A 212 -8.12 15.82 7.39
N ILE A 213 -8.59 14.73 6.75
CA ILE A 213 -9.70 13.93 7.28
C ILE A 213 -9.31 13.24 8.58
N LEU A 214 -8.10 12.68 8.66
CA LEU A 214 -7.61 11.99 9.85
C LEU A 214 -7.36 12.97 11.00
N GLU A 215 -6.82 14.16 10.73
CA GLU A 215 -6.70 15.26 11.70
C GLU A 215 -8.06 15.64 12.29
N GLU A 216 -9.08 15.86 11.46
CA GLU A 216 -10.44 16.15 11.93
C GLU A 216 -10.99 15.01 12.81
N MET A 217 -10.70 13.76 12.46
CA MET A 217 -11.16 12.59 13.23
C MET A 217 -10.42 12.46 14.56
N MET A 218 -9.10 12.64 14.57
CA MET A 218 -8.27 12.65 15.79
C MET A 218 -8.73 13.74 16.75
N LEU A 219 -9.05 14.94 16.26
CA LEU A 219 -9.59 16.02 17.09
C LEU A 219 -10.93 15.66 17.74
N ARG A 220 -11.85 15.03 16.98
CA ARG A 220 -13.15 14.58 17.52
C ARG A 220 -13.00 13.49 18.58
N GLU A 221 -12.00 12.65 18.44
CA GLU A 221 -11.64 11.57 19.37
C GLU A 221 -10.76 12.07 20.54
N LYS A 222 -10.46 13.37 20.62
CA LYS A 222 -9.60 14.00 21.64
C LYS A 222 -8.19 13.41 21.68
N MET A 223 -7.64 13.06 20.52
CA MET A 223 -6.26 12.61 20.35
C MET A 223 -5.35 13.83 20.17
N GLU A 224 -5.09 14.53 21.28
CA GLU A 224 -4.38 15.81 21.31
C GLU A 224 -2.86 15.62 21.18
N PHE A 225 -2.39 15.22 20.00
CA PHE A 225 -0.95 15.17 19.69
C PHE A 225 -0.30 16.55 19.80
N HIS A 226 0.99 16.59 20.18
CA HIS A 226 1.74 17.85 20.21
C HIS A 226 1.79 18.54 18.84
N ALA A 227 2.02 17.75 17.78
CA ALA A 227 1.88 18.20 16.40
C ALA A 227 1.55 17.04 15.46
N VAL A 228 0.89 17.37 14.35
CA VAL A 228 0.57 16.44 13.25
C VAL A 228 1.34 16.87 12.01
N HIS A 229 1.99 15.90 11.35
CA HIS A 229 2.83 16.15 10.19
C HIS A 229 2.53 15.20 9.05
N LEU A 230 2.90 15.61 7.84
CA LEU A 230 3.00 14.77 6.65
C LEU A 230 4.44 14.75 6.17
N ALA A 231 4.94 13.56 5.84
CA ALA A 231 6.25 13.38 5.23
C ALA A 231 6.23 12.25 4.17
N TYR A 232 7.27 12.21 3.36
CA TYR A 232 7.43 11.22 2.29
C TYR A 232 8.69 10.37 2.51
N GLN A 233 8.53 9.04 2.46
CA GLN A 233 9.61 8.06 2.61
C GLN A 233 10.12 7.53 1.25
N SER A 234 11.14 6.66 1.30
CA SER A 234 11.65 5.90 0.16
C SER A 234 12.11 6.73 -1.05
N LYS A 235 12.72 7.89 -0.83
CA LYS A 235 13.31 8.70 -1.90
C LYS A 235 14.48 7.95 -2.55
N VAL A 236 14.40 7.69 -3.86
CA VAL A 236 15.47 7.01 -4.61
C VAL A 236 16.13 7.90 -5.65
N GLY A 237 17.46 7.93 -5.61
CA GLY A 237 18.28 8.56 -6.64
C GLY A 237 18.26 10.09 -6.59
N ARG A 238 18.75 10.72 -7.68
CA ARG A 238 19.03 12.16 -7.73
C ARG A 238 17.88 13.02 -8.26
N MET A 239 16.75 12.41 -8.62
CA MET A 239 15.60 13.16 -9.14
C MET A 239 14.93 13.98 -8.01
N GLU A 240 14.10 14.95 -8.39
CA GLU A 240 13.25 15.65 -7.42
C GLU A 240 12.05 14.77 -7.04
N TRP A 241 11.77 14.71 -5.74
CA TRP A 241 10.67 13.94 -5.15
C TRP A 241 9.78 14.88 -4.34
N LEU A 242 8.61 14.38 -3.95
CA LEU A 242 7.78 15.03 -2.94
C LEU A 242 8.56 15.27 -1.63
N THR A 243 8.27 16.40 -0.99
CA THR A 243 8.92 16.87 0.24
C THR A 243 7.85 17.30 1.25
N PRO A 244 8.17 17.35 2.55
CA PRO A 244 9.45 17.02 3.18
C PRO A 244 9.73 15.52 3.18
N SER A 245 11.03 15.14 3.23
CA SER A 245 11.38 13.74 3.48
C SER A 245 11.04 13.35 4.92
N LEU A 246 10.86 12.06 5.19
CA LEU A 246 10.63 11.58 6.55
C LEU A 246 11.80 11.93 7.48
N GLU A 247 13.04 11.80 7.01
CA GLU A 247 14.24 12.19 7.76
C GLU A 247 14.25 13.68 8.10
N ASP A 248 14.00 14.56 7.13
CA ASP A 248 13.90 16.02 7.37
C ASP A 248 12.81 16.32 8.40
N LYS A 249 11.67 15.62 8.31
CA LYS A 249 10.56 15.85 9.23
C LYS A 249 10.86 15.36 10.64
N LEU A 250 11.57 14.24 10.80
CA LEU A 250 12.03 13.76 12.10
C LEU A 250 12.93 14.80 12.78
N ALA A 251 13.82 15.47 12.04
CA ALA A 251 14.67 16.53 12.60
C ALA A 251 13.86 17.76 13.10
N ASP A 252 12.66 18.00 12.55
CA ASP A 252 11.78 19.08 12.96
C ASP A 252 11.00 18.79 14.25
N VAL A 253 10.79 17.52 14.61
CA VAL A 253 9.99 17.12 15.79
C VAL A 253 10.58 17.70 17.08
N LYS A 254 9.70 18.12 18.00
CA LYS A 254 10.09 18.76 19.28
C LYS A 254 9.57 18.04 20.53
N SER A 255 8.66 17.10 20.36
CA SER A 255 8.13 16.27 21.44
C SER A 255 9.12 15.18 21.87
N GLN A 256 8.79 14.46 22.94
CA GLN A 256 9.66 13.42 23.49
C GLN A 256 9.60 12.11 22.69
N GLY A 257 8.44 11.85 22.08
CA GLY A 257 8.19 10.68 21.25
C GLY A 257 7.64 11.04 19.87
N VAL A 258 7.74 10.10 18.95
CA VAL A 258 7.12 10.21 17.63
C VAL A 258 6.40 8.91 17.26
N ILE A 259 5.20 9.04 16.70
CA ILE A 259 4.45 7.95 16.10
C ILE A 259 4.42 8.15 14.58
N ILE A 260 4.83 7.11 13.85
CA ILE A 260 4.74 7.07 12.40
C ILE A 260 3.51 6.25 12.00
N PHE A 261 2.65 6.81 11.15
CA PHE A 261 1.55 6.07 10.51
C PHE A 261 1.79 5.94 9.00
N PRO A 262 1.89 4.71 8.44
CA PRO A 262 2.10 4.48 7.02
C PRO A 262 0.83 4.74 6.18
N ILE A 263 0.48 6.01 5.96
CA ILE A 263 -0.83 6.43 5.43
C ILE A 263 -1.16 5.93 4.01
N ALA A 264 -0.14 5.55 3.24
CA ALA A 264 -0.28 5.07 1.87
C ALA A 264 -0.47 3.54 1.75
N PHE A 265 -0.39 2.80 2.86
CA PHE A 265 -0.48 1.34 2.89
C PHE A 265 -1.66 0.87 3.74
N THR A 266 -2.35 -0.18 3.26
CA THR A 266 -3.42 -0.86 4.02
C THR A 266 -2.97 -2.17 4.63
N ILE A 267 -1.88 -2.74 4.12
CA ILE A 267 -1.30 -4.01 4.51
C ILE A 267 0.18 -3.79 4.82
N ASP A 268 0.64 -4.27 5.98
CA ASP A 268 2.05 -4.21 6.34
C ASP A 268 2.91 -5.00 5.34
N ASN A 269 4.06 -4.41 4.99
CA ASN A 269 4.96 -4.85 3.95
C ASN A 269 6.41 -4.48 4.32
N SER A 270 7.37 -4.67 3.42
CA SER A 270 8.77 -4.36 3.71
C SER A 270 9.01 -2.88 4.03
N GLU A 271 8.25 -1.96 3.45
CA GLU A 271 8.40 -0.53 3.74
C GLU A 271 7.91 -0.16 5.15
N THR A 272 7.01 -0.95 5.73
CA THR A 272 6.51 -0.70 7.09
C THR A 272 7.32 -1.46 8.12
N ASP A 273 7.50 -2.77 7.93
CA ASP A 273 8.14 -3.65 8.92
C ASP A 273 9.66 -3.58 8.88
N PHE A 274 10.27 -3.04 7.81
CA PHE A 274 11.71 -2.87 7.71
C PHE A 274 12.11 -1.39 7.62
N GLU A 275 11.72 -0.69 6.55
CA GLU A 275 12.16 0.71 6.36
C GLU A 275 11.70 1.58 7.54
N LEU A 276 10.40 1.60 7.87
CA LEU A 276 9.92 2.38 9.01
C LEU A 276 10.33 1.79 10.37
N ASP A 277 10.09 0.50 10.60
CA ASP A 277 10.22 -0.07 11.95
C ASP A 277 11.68 -0.40 12.35
N VAL A 278 12.58 -0.56 11.38
CA VAL A 278 14.01 -0.85 11.59
C VAL A 278 14.88 0.33 11.18
N GLU A 279 14.93 0.69 9.89
CA GLU A 279 15.88 1.71 9.41
C GLU A 279 15.62 3.09 10.02
N TYR A 280 14.38 3.58 9.96
CA TYR A 280 14.05 4.89 10.54
C TYR A 280 14.02 4.89 12.06
N ARG A 281 13.86 3.73 12.71
CA ARG A 281 14.03 3.60 14.15
C ARG A 281 15.48 3.85 14.56
N GLU A 282 16.44 3.31 13.81
CA GLU A 282 17.86 3.57 14.04
C GLU A 282 18.17 5.06 13.85
N ILE A 283 17.69 5.67 12.77
CA ILE A 283 17.84 7.12 12.52
C ILE A 283 17.24 7.94 13.67
N ALA A 284 16.04 7.60 14.14
CA ALA A 284 15.41 8.30 15.25
C ALA A 284 16.21 8.13 16.56
N GLN A 285 16.78 6.96 16.82
CA GLN A 285 17.65 6.75 17.99
C GLN A 285 18.91 7.62 17.92
N GLU A 286 19.54 7.74 16.74
CA GLU A 286 20.69 8.62 16.53
C GLU A 286 20.33 10.11 16.71
N MET A 287 19.10 10.50 16.36
CA MET A 287 18.56 11.83 16.60
C MET A 287 18.19 12.09 18.07
N GLY A 288 18.22 11.06 18.93
CA GLY A 288 17.97 11.19 20.37
C GLY A 288 16.51 11.12 20.79
N PHE A 289 15.62 10.56 19.95
CA PHE A 289 14.23 10.29 20.33
C PHE A 289 14.18 9.31 21.51
N LYS A 290 13.34 9.60 22.51
CA LYS A 290 13.11 8.65 23.61
C LYS A 290 12.18 7.53 23.20
N GLU A 291 11.14 7.88 22.44
CA GLU A 291 10.13 6.95 21.97
C GLU A 291 9.97 7.11 20.45
N TYR A 292 10.08 6.00 19.73
CA TYR A 292 9.79 5.91 18.30
C TYR A 292 8.87 4.72 18.07
N ARG A 293 7.69 4.96 17.49
CA ARG A 293 6.67 3.93 17.31
C ARG A 293 6.15 3.95 15.89
N VAL A 294 5.95 2.78 15.31
CA VAL A 294 5.30 2.64 14.00
C VAL A 294 3.96 1.97 14.22
N ALA A 295 2.88 2.68 13.88
CA ALA A 295 1.55 2.13 13.91
C ALA A 295 1.39 1.11 12.78
N LYS A 296 0.79 -0.05 13.09
CA LYS A 296 0.53 -1.09 12.09
C LYS A 296 -0.51 -0.64 11.08
N CYS A 297 -0.41 -1.13 9.86
CA CYS A 297 -1.47 -0.95 8.87
C CYS A 297 -2.80 -1.60 9.36
N PRO A 298 -3.94 -1.22 8.77
CA PRO A 298 -5.23 -1.86 9.08
C PRO A 298 -5.26 -3.39 8.87
N ASN A 299 -4.43 -3.95 7.99
CA ASN A 299 -4.24 -5.38 7.76
C ASN A 299 -5.56 -6.14 7.54
N ASP A 300 -5.93 -7.01 8.48
CA ASP A 300 -7.17 -7.78 8.50
C ASP A 300 -8.06 -7.37 9.69
N SER A 301 -7.93 -6.15 10.19
CA SER A 301 -8.80 -5.62 11.26
C SER A 301 -10.27 -5.64 10.85
N GLU A 302 -11.16 -5.90 11.81
CA GLU A 302 -12.61 -6.01 11.56
C GLU A 302 -13.19 -4.74 10.92
N LEU A 303 -12.74 -3.55 11.34
CA LEU A 303 -13.18 -2.29 10.75
C LEU A 303 -12.76 -2.13 9.28
N PHE A 304 -11.60 -2.68 8.89
CA PHE A 304 -11.17 -2.62 7.51
C PHE A 304 -11.92 -3.65 6.64
N VAL A 305 -12.18 -4.84 7.17
CA VAL A 305 -13.08 -5.83 6.55
C VAL A 305 -14.47 -5.19 6.32
N ASP A 306 -15.03 -4.52 7.33
CA ASP A 306 -16.32 -3.83 7.22
C ASP A 306 -16.30 -2.68 6.20
N ALA A 307 -15.16 -2.01 6.03
CA ALA A 307 -14.97 -0.95 5.05
C ALA A 307 -14.97 -1.52 3.62
N LEU A 308 -14.23 -2.61 3.37
CA LEU A 308 -14.18 -3.27 2.07
C LEU A 308 -15.52 -3.89 1.70
N GLN A 309 -16.25 -4.47 2.66
CA GLN A 309 -17.63 -4.89 2.45
C GLN A 309 -18.53 -3.72 2.05
N GLU A 310 -18.47 -2.59 2.76
CA GLU A 310 -19.26 -1.41 2.40
C GLU A 310 -18.89 -0.85 1.02
N ILE A 311 -17.61 -0.88 0.65
CA ILE A 311 -17.13 -0.45 -0.67
C ILE A 311 -17.71 -1.35 -1.75
N TYR A 312 -17.62 -2.67 -1.57
CA TYR A 312 -18.19 -3.64 -2.50
C TYR A 312 -19.70 -3.43 -2.67
N GLU A 313 -20.48 -3.33 -1.60
CA GLU A 313 -21.94 -3.11 -1.69
C GLU A 313 -22.30 -1.82 -2.43
N LYS A 314 -21.49 -0.76 -2.30
CA LYS A 314 -21.67 0.51 -3.03
C LYS A 314 -21.28 0.42 -4.51
N MET A 315 -20.51 -0.60 -4.91
CA MET A 315 -20.14 -0.83 -6.30
C MET A 315 -21.18 -1.65 -7.06
N LYS A 316 -22.06 -2.40 -6.35
CA LYS A 316 -23.08 -3.25 -6.96
C LYS A 316 -24.18 -2.45 -7.65
#